data_AF-A0A0K3CAN7-F1
#
_entry.id   AF-A0A0K3CAN7-F1
#
_cell.length_a   1.000
_cell.length_b   1.000
_cell.length_c   1.000
_cell.angle_alpha   90.00
_cell.angle_beta   90.00
_cell.angle_gamma   90.00
#
_symmetry.space_group_name_H-M   'P 1'
#
loop_
_entity.id
_entity.type
_entity.pdbx_description
1 polymer ?
#
loop_
_entity_poly.entity_id
_entity_poly.type
_entity_poly.pdbx_seq_one_letter_code
_entity_poly.pdbx_strand_id
1 'polypeptide(L)'
;MKILGIKPRFFRPPYGSYNDAALKVLQQRGYTVVNWDFDSGDSTGKSASQSIAAYKKIKTGSPVIALNHETYQSTVKTVMPAVIPMLRQKGWKLVSMADCLGMSPYQSVGSPGKRDSSWTCSGTPGPGQT
;
A
#
# COMPACT_ATOMS: atom_id res chain seq x y z
N MET A 1 19.00 6.51 1.72
CA MET A 1 18.10 5.43 1.26
C MET A 1 18.75 4.77 0.06
N LYS A 2 19.02 3.46 0.09
CA LYS A 2 20.03 2.85 -0.81
C LYS A 2 19.51 2.46 -2.20
N ILE A 3 18.36 1.78 -2.28
CA ILE A 3 17.86 1.19 -3.54
C ILE A 3 17.36 2.26 -4.53
N LEU A 4 16.43 3.10 -4.09
CA LEU A 4 15.74 4.05 -4.99
C LEU A 4 16.16 5.50 -4.77
N GLY A 5 16.97 5.81 -3.74
CA GLY A 5 17.34 7.19 -3.41
C GLY A 5 16.20 8.06 -2.84
N ILE A 6 14.98 7.54 -2.78
CA ILE A 6 13.77 8.23 -2.30
C ILE A 6 13.33 7.75 -0.92
N LYS A 7 12.77 8.64 -0.11
CA LYS A 7 12.12 8.28 1.17
C LYS A 7 10.60 8.39 1.02
N PRO A 8 9.83 7.29 1.11
CA PRO A 8 8.36 7.35 1.02
C PRO A 8 7.73 8.21 2.11
N ARG A 9 6.59 8.84 1.80
CA ARG A 9 5.79 9.57 2.79
C ARG A 9 4.75 8.71 3.49
N PHE A 10 4.16 7.77 2.77
CA PHE A 10 3.08 6.96 3.29
C PHE A 10 3.63 5.66 3.88
N PHE A 11 3.03 5.23 4.98
CA PHE A 11 3.34 3.96 5.62
C PHE A 11 2.03 3.24 5.97
N ARG A 12 1.91 1.98 5.58
CA ARG A 12 0.82 1.10 6.02
C ARG A 12 1.40 0.11 7.04
N PRO A 13 0.96 0.14 8.31
CA PRO A 13 1.41 -0.83 9.29
C PRO A 13 1.07 -2.26 8.86
N PRO A 14 1.93 -3.25 9.16
CA PRO A 14 1.56 -4.66 8.99
C PRO A 14 0.21 -4.94 9.66
N TYR A 15 -0.65 -5.67 8.96
CA TYR A 15 -2.03 -5.99 9.40
C TYR A 15 -2.92 -4.76 9.68
N GLY A 16 -2.49 -3.55 9.32
CA GLY A 16 -3.17 -2.31 9.71
C GLY A 16 -3.12 -2.02 11.22
N SER A 17 -2.30 -2.77 11.97
CA SER A 17 -2.21 -2.71 13.43
C SER A 17 -1.18 -1.68 13.88
N TYR A 18 -1.56 -0.83 14.83
CA TYR A 18 -0.72 0.20 15.41
C TYR A 18 -1.11 0.49 16.86
N ASN A 19 -0.19 1.13 17.59
CA ASN A 19 -0.43 1.71 18.91
C ASN A 19 0.23 3.09 18.99
N ASP A 20 0.01 3.81 20.09
CA ASP A 20 0.51 5.18 20.25
C ASP A 20 2.02 5.28 20.15
N ALA A 21 2.76 4.29 20.66
CA ALA A 21 4.21 4.25 20.57
C ALA A 21 4.68 4.16 19.10
N ALA A 22 4.08 3.26 18.31
CA ALA A 22 4.37 3.11 16.89
C ALA A 22 3.99 4.37 16.09
N LEU A 23 2.81 4.93 16.35
CA LEU A 23 2.35 6.17 15.70
C LEU A 23 3.29 7.34 16.01
N LYS A 24 3.71 7.49 17.27
CA LYS A 24 4.66 8.52 17.68
C LYS A 24 5.99 8.41 16.92
N VAL A 25 6.54 7.21 16.80
CA VAL A 25 7.78 6.99 16.04
C VAL A 25 7.59 7.30 14.55
N LEU A 26 6.49 6.87 13.94
CA LEU A 26 6.19 7.13 12.54
C LEU A 26 6.01 8.63 12.27
N GLN A 27 5.32 9.34 13.15
CA GLN A 27 5.13 10.78 13.07
C GLN A 27 6.45 11.54 13.21
N GLN A 28 7.28 11.19 14.21
CA GLN A 28 8.62 11.78 14.38
C GLN A 28 9.52 11.54 13.16
N ARG A 29 9.30 10.43 12.44
CA ARG A 29 10.02 10.11 11.20
C ARG A 29 9.38 10.72 9.94
N GLY A 30 8.31 11.50 10.07
CA GLY A 30 7.65 12.22 8.98
C GLY A 30 6.72 11.38 8.11
N TYR A 31 6.28 10.20 8.58
CA TYR A 31 5.35 9.35 7.83
C TYR A 31 3.89 9.73 8.09
N THR A 32 3.08 9.60 7.04
CA THR A 32 1.62 9.58 7.11
C THR A 32 1.16 8.13 7.13
N VAL A 33 0.48 7.74 8.21
CA VAL A 33 -0.05 6.38 8.37
C VAL A 33 -1.35 6.26 7.58
N VAL A 34 -1.46 5.25 6.71
CA VAL A 34 -2.61 5.05 5.83
C VAL A 34 -3.11 3.61 5.96
N ASN A 35 -4.37 3.45 6.35
CA ASN A 35 -5.13 2.20 6.29
C ASN A 35 -6.13 2.24 5.10
N TRP A 36 -7.09 1.33 5.07
CA TRP A 36 -8.02 1.14 3.95
C TRP A 36 -9.48 1.20 4.41
N ASP A 37 -10.37 1.59 3.50
CA ASP A 37 -11.83 1.58 3.69
C ASP A 37 -12.45 0.27 3.17
N PHE A 38 -11.79 -0.35 2.19
CA PHE A 38 -12.25 -1.55 1.51
C PHE A 38 -11.16 -2.62 1.49
N ASP A 39 -11.51 -3.84 1.88
CA ASP A 39 -10.63 -5.01 1.81
C ASP A 39 -11.13 -5.99 0.74
N SER A 40 -10.28 -6.27 -0.24
CA SER A 40 -10.56 -7.25 -1.29
C SER A 40 -10.72 -8.68 -0.75
N GLY A 41 -10.18 -8.96 0.44
CA GLY A 41 -10.11 -10.25 1.12
C GLY A 41 -9.17 -11.26 0.46
N ASP A 42 -8.27 -10.81 -0.43
CA ASP A 42 -7.31 -11.68 -1.10
C ASP A 42 -6.35 -12.37 -0.11
N SER A 43 -5.96 -11.67 0.96
CA SER A 43 -5.14 -12.22 2.04
C SER A 43 -5.90 -13.06 3.06
N THR A 44 -7.24 -13.07 3.02
CA THR A 44 -8.09 -13.80 3.99
C THR A 44 -8.75 -15.04 3.36
N GLY A 45 -8.25 -15.48 2.20
CA GLY A 45 -8.72 -16.70 1.53
C GLY A 45 -9.93 -16.52 0.59
N LYS A 46 -10.32 -15.29 0.25
CA LYS A 46 -11.35 -15.11 -0.79
C LYS A 46 -10.83 -15.55 -2.16
N SER A 47 -11.69 -16.18 -2.94
CA SER A 47 -11.43 -16.46 -4.35
C SER A 47 -11.44 -15.18 -5.17
N ALA A 48 -10.83 -15.22 -6.37
CA ALA A 48 -10.85 -14.08 -7.28
C ALA A 48 -12.28 -13.60 -7.60
N SER A 49 -13.23 -14.53 -7.78
CA SER A 49 -14.64 -14.19 -8.05
C SER A 49 -15.30 -13.50 -6.86
N GLN A 50 -15.00 -13.92 -5.62
CA GLN A 50 -15.47 -13.27 -4.41
C GLN A 50 -14.91 -11.85 -4.26
N SER A 51 -13.61 -11.65 -4.52
CA SER A 51 -13.00 -10.31 -4.51
C SER A 51 -13.59 -9.39 -5.59
N ILE A 52 -13.79 -9.88 -6.82
CA ILE A 52 -14.45 -9.13 -7.90
C ILE A 52 -15.89 -8.76 -7.49
N ALA A 53 -16.63 -9.69 -6.88
CA ALA A 53 -17.97 -9.43 -6.37
C ALA A 53 -17.98 -8.38 -5.26
N ALA A 54 -16.95 -8.33 -4.41
CA ALA A 54 -16.81 -7.30 -3.38
C ALA A 54 -16.58 -5.91 -4.01
N TYR A 55 -15.71 -5.80 -5.01
CA TYR A 55 -15.50 -4.55 -5.76
C TYR A 55 -16.78 -4.04 -6.43
N LYS A 56 -17.63 -4.94 -6.95
CA LYS A 56 -18.92 -4.57 -7.55
C LYS A 56 -19.86 -3.85 -6.57
N LYS A 57 -19.73 -4.12 -5.26
CA LYS A 57 -20.56 -3.57 -4.20
C LYS A 57 -20.10 -2.20 -3.68
N ILE A 58 -18.91 -1.73 -4.08
CA ILE A 58 -18.42 -0.41 -3.68
C ILE A 58 -19.35 0.67 -4.26
N LYS A 59 -19.88 1.51 -3.37
CA LYS A 59 -20.76 2.63 -3.71
C LYS A 59 -19.95 3.89 -4.00
N THR A 60 -20.40 4.67 -4.96
CA THR A 60 -19.85 6.00 -5.23
C THR A 60 -20.31 6.99 -4.16
N GLY A 61 -19.62 8.14 -4.06
CA GLY A 61 -19.98 9.23 -3.15
C GLY A 61 -18.88 9.63 -2.15
N SER A 62 -17.86 8.80 -1.98
CA SER A 62 -16.65 9.15 -1.22
C SER A 62 -15.43 8.46 -1.80
N PRO A 63 -14.22 9.02 -1.62
CA PRO A 63 -12.97 8.31 -1.92
C PRO A 63 -12.91 6.97 -1.16
N VAL A 64 -12.26 5.97 -1.76
CA VAL A 64 -12.07 4.65 -1.16
C VAL A 64 -10.62 4.25 -1.34
N ILE A 65 -9.96 3.89 -0.24
CA ILE A 65 -8.65 3.24 -0.26
C ILE A 65 -8.88 1.73 -0.23
N ALA A 66 -8.48 1.05 -1.30
CA ALA A 66 -8.68 -0.39 -1.46
C ALA A 66 -7.41 -1.19 -1.10
N LEU A 67 -7.53 -2.16 -0.18
CA LEU A 67 -6.47 -3.09 0.17
C LEU A 67 -6.48 -4.32 -0.75
N ASN A 68 -5.31 -4.58 -1.33
CA ASN A 68 -4.97 -5.77 -2.10
C ASN A 68 -3.50 -6.12 -1.85
N HIS A 69 -3.09 -7.31 -2.28
CA HIS A 69 -1.75 -7.84 -2.14
C HIS A 69 -1.28 -8.44 -3.47
N GLU A 70 -0.25 -7.83 -4.07
CA GLU A 70 0.34 -8.23 -5.35
C GLU A 70 1.09 -9.56 -5.30
N THR A 71 1.39 -10.05 -4.10
CA THR A 71 1.98 -11.37 -3.88
C THR A 71 1.00 -12.52 -4.21
N TYR A 72 -0.30 -12.25 -4.29
CA TYR A 72 -1.29 -13.23 -4.73
C TYR A 72 -1.48 -13.14 -6.24
N GLN A 73 -1.16 -14.23 -6.92
CA GLN A 73 -1.21 -14.29 -8.38
C GLN A 73 -2.62 -14.02 -8.94
N SER A 74 -3.66 -14.46 -8.22
CA SER A 74 -5.06 -14.20 -8.58
C SER A 74 -5.41 -12.71 -8.53
N THR A 75 -4.90 -11.97 -7.54
CA THR A 75 -5.08 -10.51 -7.46
C THR A 75 -4.53 -9.83 -8.71
N VAL A 76 -3.29 -10.15 -9.08
CA VAL A 76 -2.59 -9.52 -10.21
C VAL A 76 -3.17 -9.95 -11.57
N LYS A 77 -3.41 -11.25 -11.77
CA LYS A 77 -3.76 -11.80 -13.09
C LYS A 77 -5.27 -11.90 -13.36
N THR A 78 -6.11 -11.81 -12.34
CA THR A 78 -7.56 -12.01 -12.50
C THR A 78 -8.38 -10.87 -11.92
N VAL A 79 -8.15 -10.48 -10.65
CA VAL A 79 -8.97 -9.46 -10.00
C VAL A 79 -8.71 -8.09 -10.62
N MET A 80 -7.46 -7.62 -10.65
CA MET A 80 -7.12 -6.28 -11.15
C MET A 80 -7.55 -6.07 -12.62
N PRO A 81 -7.29 -7.00 -13.57
CA PRO A 81 -7.74 -6.85 -14.95
C PRO A 81 -9.26 -6.77 -15.10
N ALA A 82 -10.03 -7.43 -14.22
CA ALA A 82 -11.49 -7.38 -14.25
C ALA A 82 -12.06 -6.10 -13.61
N VAL A 83 -11.49 -5.66 -12.48
CA VAL A 83 -12.10 -4.57 -11.69
C VAL A 83 -11.71 -3.18 -12.17
N ILE A 84 -10.49 -2.98 -12.69
CA ILE A 84 -10.04 -1.68 -13.19
C ILE A 84 -10.96 -1.10 -14.29
N PRO A 85 -11.26 -1.82 -15.39
CA PRO A 85 -12.14 -1.29 -16.43
C PRO A 85 -13.56 -1.07 -15.91
N MET A 86 -14.07 -1.99 -15.07
CA MET A 86 -15.38 -1.85 -14.43
C MET A 86 -15.47 -0.60 -13.56
N LEU A 87 -14.46 -0.31 -12.74
CA LEU A 87 -14.43 0.87 -11.88
C LEU A 87 -14.39 2.15 -12.73
N ARG A 88 -13.55 2.18 -13.77
CA ARG A 88 -13.51 3.30 -14.72
C ARG A 88 -14.85 3.55 -15.40
N GLN A 89 -15.52 2.49 -15.86
CA GLN A 89 -16.86 2.58 -16.47
C GLN A 89 -17.91 3.11 -15.48
N LYS A 90 -17.78 2.78 -14.19
CA LYS A 90 -18.62 3.31 -13.11
C LYS A 90 -18.27 4.76 -12.70
N GLY A 91 -17.32 5.41 -13.39
CA GLY A 91 -16.93 6.80 -13.14
C GLY A 91 -15.88 6.98 -12.04
N TRP A 92 -15.26 5.91 -11.54
CA TRP A 92 -14.18 6.04 -10.57
C TRP A 92 -12.91 6.58 -11.20
N LYS A 93 -12.26 7.51 -10.50
CA LYS A 93 -10.88 7.93 -10.78
C LYS A 93 -9.94 7.08 -9.92
N LEU A 94 -9.10 6.28 -10.57
CA LEU A 94 -8.05 5.51 -9.90
C LEU A 94 -6.81 6.38 -9.81
N VAL A 95 -6.41 6.74 -8.60
CA VAL A 95 -5.34 7.71 -8.33
C VAL A 95 -4.34 7.16 -7.32
N SER A 96 -3.17 7.80 -7.23
CA SER A 96 -2.19 7.46 -6.20
C SER A 96 -2.61 8.01 -4.83
N MET A 97 -1.94 7.57 -3.75
CA MET A 97 -2.17 8.16 -2.43
C MET A 97 -1.75 9.64 -2.36
N ALA A 98 -0.72 10.02 -3.12
CA ALA A 98 -0.28 11.41 -3.22
C ALA A 98 -1.39 12.30 -3.78
N ASP A 99 -2.04 11.87 -4.86
CA ASP A 99 -3.16 12.61 -5.47
C ASP A 99 -4.40 12.60 -4.58
N CYS A 100 -4.71 11.46 -3.95
CA CYS A 100 -5.88 11.32 -3.07
C CYS A 100 -5.83 12.29 -1.88
N LEU A 101 -4.65 12.46 -1.28
CA LEU A 101 -4.45 13.30 -0.10
C LEU A 101 -3.88 14.69 -0.42
N GLY A 102 -3.57 15.00 -1.68
CA GLY A 102 -2.93 16.26 -2.06
C GLY A 102 -1.54 16.46 -1.45
N MET A 103 -0.78 15.38 -1.28
CA MET A 103 0.54 15.39 -0.65
C MET A 103 1.63 14.92 -1.62
N SER A 104 2.88 15.32 -1.40
CA SER A 104 4.00 14.72 -2.13
C SER A 104 4.10 13.20 -1.85
N PRO A 105 4.49 12.36 -2.81
CA PRO A 105 4.71 10.93 -2.56
C PRO A 105 5.95 10.64 -1.71
N TYR A 106 6.94 11.55 -1.71
CA TYR A 106 8.26 11.33 -1.10
C TYR A 106 8.69 12.45 -0.16
N GLN A 107 9.19 12.10 1.02
CA GLN A 107 9.78 13.04 1.98
C GLN A 107 11.07 13.66 1.45
N SER A 108 11.84 12.88 0.68
CA SER A 108 13.05 13.32 0.01
C SER A 108 13.25 12.55 -1.27
N VAL A 109 13.82 13.21 -2.27
CA VAL A 109 14.22 12.62 -3.55
C VAL A 109 15.71 12.85 -3.73
N GLY A 110 16.45 11.76 -3.96
CA GLY A 110 17.87 11.78 -4.28
C GLY A 110 18.17 10.66 -5.28
N SER A 111 19.45 10.37 -5.48
CA SER A 111 19.88 9.33 -6.43
C SER A 111 19.96 7.95 -5.76
N PRO A 112 19.61 6.86 -6.48
CA PRO A 112 19.98 5.50 -6.09
C PRO A 112 21.47 5.38 -5.75
N GLY A 113 21.79 4.61 -4.73
CA GLY A 113 23.17 4.26 -4.41
C GLY A 113 23.69 3.16 -5.35
N LYS A 114 25.01 3.12 -5.54
CA LYS A 114 25.66 1.93 -6.11
C LYS A 114 25.71 0.84 -5.04
N ARG A 115 25.44 -0.41 -5.44
CA ARG A 115 25.54 -1.54 -4.52
C ARG A 115 26.99 -1.71 -4.07
N ASP A 116 27.20 -1.78 -2.78
CA ASP A 116 28.50 -2.00 -2.15
C ASP A 116 28.38 -3.04 -1.02
N SER A 117 29.49 -3.33 -0.34
CA SER A 117 29.56 -4.32 0.74
C SER A 117 28.68 -3.99 1.96
N SER A 118 28.20 -2.74 2.10
CA SER A 118 27.29 -2.35 3.18
C SER A 118 25.82 -2.71 2.91
N TRP A 119 25.48 -3.24 1.73
CA TRP A 119 24.15 -3.73 1.40
C TRP A 119 23.98 -5.16 1.90
N THR A 120 23.85 -5.30 3.22
CA THR A 120 23.68 -6.59 3.88
C THR A 120 22.50 -6.56 4.85
N CYS A 121 21.90 -7.73 5.07
CA CYS A 121 20.92 -7.97 6.14
C CYS A 121 21.59 -8.46 7.45
N SER A 122 22.92 -8.61 7.47
CA SER A 122 23.67 -8.98 8.66
C SER A 122 23.48 -7.94 9.76
N GLY A 123 23.04 -8.36 10.94
CA GLY A 123 22.85 -7.47 12.10
C GLY A 123 21.60 -6.57 12.04
N THR A 124 20.75 -6.70 11.02
CA THR A 124 19.43 -6.06 11.01
C THR A 124 18.39 -6.97 11.66
N PRO A 125 17.55 -6.47 12.58
CA PRO A 125 16.49 -7.28 13.18
C PRO A 125 15.58 -7.88 12.10
N GLY A 126 15.28 -9.18 12.25
CA GLY A 126 14.29 -9.84 11.41
C GLY A 126 12.88 -9.29 11.69
N PRO A 127 11.91 -9.49 10.78
CA PRO A 127 10.52 -9.16 11.05
C PRO A 127 10.04 -9.80 12.36
N GLY A 128 9.56 -8.99 13.30
CA GLY A 128 9.05 -9.46 14.61
C GLY A 128 10.10 -9.66 15.70
N GLN A 129 11.37 -9.28 15.48
CA GLN A 129 12.40 -9.32 16.51
C GLN A 129 12.73 -7.90 16.98
N THR A 130 12.63 -7.67 18.29
CA THR A 130 13.06 -6.45 18.98
C THR A 130 14.49 -6.59 19.47
#